data_AF-J2HBI2-F1
#
_entry.id   AF-J2HBI2-F1
#
_cell.length_a   1.000
_cell.length_b   1.000
_cell.length_c   1.000
_cell.angle_alpha   90.00
_cell.angle_beta   90.00
_cell.angle_gamma   90.00
#
_symmetry.space_group_name_H-M   'P 1'
#
loop_
_entity.id
_entity.type
_entity.pdbx_description
1 polymer ?
#
loop_
_entity_poly.entity_id
_entity_poly.type
_entity_poly.pdbx_seq_one_letter_code
_entity_poly.pdbx_strand_id
1 'polypeptide(L)'
;MLKRTSSWGLSLGVTSSILMTSVFTTGGVGSLAPVVHAAEKTLSEKEAIALAQKQLAMLGEYKLRDAEFVDGIEMLWGKSIWYTSWNKENGRSFGVQQDATSGEIWKYESLGEERELNANQKKLTEDQAFQVATQFLKQVATEEERSRLSKPNEYPDSDIFYTRNKPGIDVNFTRIENGIPFLENGFRLIVGNDGEVIYFERRWTEGKLPDASKVIEIAEAEKKWDEGAFPTFLYKNMASSFRKESESYQLVYEFQRIDPQFVEAITGKMINSYGQVATERKKQPLGKAVPPTTTERKLITKDEAQKIAEQQLKKLPGTYRSNGRINESGSDEKSWYLEFISQPGDGEKSDTVTIGIDDRGYLVQYSLNAKIRFREESKKIEKGITWEQAQENARKLVQTFYSDQLGKIYAVDYAPSEERIKEIWENDEPYEIEFGYLINGKPVVDTIFQVDVDAETGEVVDLYNHFYYHGPSGDSSLPQKNEEVIDLNTAKKVVKDNKKLMLTYFQPKVDGSYGRDKMLEQPLLVYRYVGEKGLVTADGKWHSFTKERKQ
;
A
#
# COMPACT_ATOMS: atom_id res chain seq x y z
N MET A 1 22.35 -46.22 41.94
CA MET A 1 22.53 -46.21 43.41
C MET A 1 23.18 -44.88 43.79
N LEU A 2 22.61 -44.19 44.80
CA LEU A 2 23.09 -42.97 45.49
C LEU A 2 23.25 -41.68 44.67
N LYS A 3 22.25 -40.78 44.69
CA LYS A 3 22.05 -39.64 45.63
C LYS A 3 23.19 -38.61 45.64
N ARG A 4 22.88 -37.38 45.20
CA ARG A 4 23.44 -36.17 45.83
C ARG A 4 22.41 -35.03 45.81
N THR A 5 22.28 -34.42 46.98
CA THR A 5 21.27 -33.44 47.41
C THR A 5 21.82 -32.01 47.34
N SER A 6 20.95 -31.10 46.89
CA SER A 6 20.71 -29.68 47.27
C SER A 6 21.82 -28.81 47.89
N SER A 7 21.91 -27.56 47.40
CA SER A 7 21.59 -26.36 48.19
C SER A 7 21.30 -25.14 47.29
N TRP A 8 20.38 -24.29 47.76
CA TRP A 8 19.99 -23.00 47.20
C TRP A 8 20.93 -21.87 47.63
N GLY A 9 21.05 -20.83 46.79
CA GLY A 9 21.60 -19.52 47.16
C GLY A 9 20.89 -18.42 46.37
N LEU A 10 20.06 -17.62 47.06
CA LEU A 10 19.48 -16.37 46.60
C LEU A 10 20.56 -15.27 46.64
N SER A 11 20.69 -14.47 45.57
CA SER A 11 21.37 -13.17 45.63
C SER A 11 20.50 -12.07 45.01
N LEU A 12 20.11 -11.12 45.85
CA LEU A 12 19.57 -9.82 45.49
C LEU A 12 20.64 -8.99 44.78
N GLY A 13 20.29 -8.39 43.64
CA GLY A 13 21.15 -7.48 42.87
C GLY A 13 20.50 -6.10 42.75
N VAL A 14 21.19 -5.10 43.28
CA VAL A 14 20.83 -3.70 43.47
C VAL A 14 20.88 -2.93 42.14
N THR A 15 19.83 -2.15 41.83
CA THR A 15 19.82 -1.20 40.71
C THR A 15 20.51 0.11 41.12
N SER A 16 21.62 0.44 40.44
CA SER A 16 22.28 1.75 40.54
C SER A 16 21.68 2.73 39.55
N SER A 17 21.18 3.86 40.06
CA SER A 17 20.85 5.05 39.27
C SER A 17 22.07 5.97 39.24
N ILE A 18 22.58 6.30 38.05
CA ILE A 18 23.62 7.32 37.88
C ILE A 18 22.94 8.57 37.30
N LEU A 19 22.80 9.59 38.14
CA LEU A 19 22.55 10.98 37.75
C LEU A 19 23.91 11.61 37.38
N MET A 20 24.13 11.92 36.10
CA MET A 20 25.21 12.81 35.70
C MET A 20 24.68 14.24 35.57
N THR A 21 24.94 15.06 36.59
CA THR A 21 24.95 16.51 36.49
C THR A 21 26.34 16.96 36.04
N SER A 22 26.47 17.49 34.82
CA SER A 22 27.63 18.26 34.39
C SER A 22 27.29 19.76 34.46
N VAL A 23 28.00 20.45 35.36
CA VAL A 23 28.04 21.91 35.46
C VAL A 23 29.15 22.39 34.53
N PHE A 24 28.83 23.24 33.56
CA PHE A 24 29.83 24.02 32.82
C PHE A 24 29.62 25.51 33.08
N THR A 25 30.67 26.12 33.63
CA THR A 25 30.82 27.56 33.84
C THR A 25 31.35 28.24 32.57
N THR A 26 30.57 29.20 32.08
CA THR A 26 30.91 30.48 31.43
C THR A 26 32.19 30.62 30.59
N GLY A 27 31.99 30.90 29.30
CA GLY A 27 32.85 31.72 28.44
C GLY A 27 32.03 32.20 27.24
N GLY A 28 31.74 33.50 27.17
CA GLY A 28 30.71 34.05 26.26
C GLY A 28 31.14 34.18 24.80
N VAL A 29 30.14 34.19 23.91
CA VAL A 29 29.79 35.23 22.92
C VAL A 29 28.77 34.60 21.95
N GLY A 30 27.64 35.29 21.70
CA GLY A 30 26.67 34.98 20.65
C GLY A 30 25.36 34.38 21.15
N SER A 31 24.42 35.24 21.56
CA SER A 31 23.04 34.85 21.87
C SER A 31 22.32 34.44 20.58
N LEU A 32 22.39 33.17 20.23
CA LEU A 32 21.35 32.50 19.46
C LEU A 32 20.44 31.85 20.51
N ALA A 33 19.29 32.46 20.75
CA ALA A 33 18.25 31.80 21.54
C ALA A 33 17.93 30.48 20.83
N PRO A 34 18.11 29.31 21.47
CA PRO A 34 17.56 28.09 20.92
C PRO A 34 16.05 28.30 20.81
N VAL A 35 15.51 28.09 19.61
CA VAL A 35 14.08 27.88 19.43
C VAL A 35 13.77 26.63 20.23
N VAL A 36 13.34 26.82 21.48
CA VAL A 36 12.71 25.76 22.26
C VAL A 36 11.41 25.50 21.54
N HIS A 37 11.38 24.49 20.67
CA HIS A 37 10.13 23.81 20.38
C HIS A 37 9.60 23.36 21.73
N ALA A 38 8.50 23.97 22.17
CA ALA A 38 7.75 23.46 23.29
C ALA A 38 7.47 22.00 22.97
N ALA A 39 8.04 21.06 23.73
CA ALA A 39 7.67 19.67 23.60
C ALA A 39 6.16 19.61 23.80
N GLU A 40 5.42 19.29 22.74
CA GLU A 40 3.98 19.13 22.83
C GLU A 40 3.69 18.11 23.93
N LYS A 41 2.85 18.49 24.88
CA LYS A 41 2.55 17.63 26.02
C LYS A 41 1.73 16.44 25.53
N THR A 42 2.37 15.30 25.36
CA THR A 42 1.72 14.01 25.09
C THR A 42 0.86 13.59 26.29
N LEU A 43 -0.32 13.04 26.03
CA LEU A 43 -1.20 12.43 27.02
C LEU A 43 -0.51 11.24 27.67
N SER A 44 -0.69 11.11 28.99
CA SER A 44 -0.38 9.86 29.69
C SER A 44 -1.39 8.76 29.36
N GLU A 45 -1.00 7.50 29.57
CA GLU A 45 -1.87 6.33 29.37
C GLU A 45 -3.22 6.49 30.08
N LYS A 46 -3.22 6.95 31.33
CA LYS A 46 -4.43 7.16 32.13
C LYS A 46 -5.32 8.27 31.56
N GLU A 47 -4.73 9.36 31.07
CA GLU A 47 -5.46 10.45 30.42
C GLU A 47 -6.09 9.96 29.11
N ALA A 48 -5.36 9.21 28.30
CA ALA A 48 -5.84 8.63 27.04
C ALA A 48 -7.02 7.67 27.28
N ILE A 49 -6.88 6.72 28.21
CA ILE A 49 -7.93 5.76 28.59
C ILE A 49 -9.19 6.50 29.07
N ALA A 50 -9.04 7.47 29.98
CA ALA A 50 -10.17 8.22 30.53
C ALA A 50 -10.89 9.03 29.43
N LEU A 51 -10.13 9.61 28.50
CA LEU A 51 -10.69 10.36 27.39
C LEU A 51 -11.41 9.44 26.39
N ALA A 52 -10.86 8.27 26.08
CA ALA A 52 -11.51 7.26 25.24
C ALA A 52 -12.87 6.87 25.81
N GLN A 53 -12.95 6.56 27.11
CA GLN A 53 -14.20 6.19 27.78
C GLN A 53 -15.21 7.36 27.83
N LYS A 54 -14.72 8.60 27.92
CA LYS A 54 -15.58 9.79 27.88
C LYS A 54 -16.17 10.02 26.50
N GLN A 55 -15.36 9.89 25.44
CA GLN A 55 -15.80 10.08 24.05
C GLN A 55 -16.67 8.91 23.57
N LEU A 56 -16.35 7.69 23.99
CA LEU A 56 -17.04 6.45 23.64
C LEU A 56 -17.61 5.81 24.90
N ALA A 57 -18.77 6.32 25.35
CA ALA A 57 -19.39 5.88 26.60
C ALA A 57 -19.65 4.36 26.67
N MET A 58 -19.84 3.69 25.52
CA MET A 58 -20.01 2.24 25.46
C MET A 58 -18.80 1.45 25.98
N LEU A 59 -17.60 2.03 25.98
CA LEU A 59 -16.39 1.37 26.50
C LEU A 59 -16.48 1.10 28.01
N GLY A 60 -17.36 1.78 28.74
CA GLY A 60 -17.63 1.51 30.16
C GLY A 60 -18.17 0.10 30.43
N GLU A 61 -18.73 -0.58 29.42
CA GLU A 61 -19.19 -1.97 29.51
C GLU A 61 -18.10 -3.01 29.22
N TYR A 62 -16.89 -2.57 28.88
CA TYR A 62 -15.79 -3.42 28.43
C TYR A 62 -14.65 -3.40 29.46
N LYS A 63 -13.92 -4.51 29.53
CA LYS A 63 -12.68 -4.62 30.31
C LYS A 63 -11.52 -4.19 29.42
N LEU A 64 -10.73 -3.23 29.87
CA LEU A 64 -9.47 -2.88 29.22
C LEU A 64 -8.55 -4.11 29.23
N ARG A 65 -8.02 -4.47 28.07
CA ARG A 65 -7.07 -5.57 27.89
C ARG A 65 -5.65 -5.04 27.81
N ASP A 66 -5.45 -3.99 27.02
CA ASP A 66 -4.13 -3.49 26.66
C ASP A 66 -4.18 -2.00 26.32
N ALA A 67 -3.06 -1.31 26.56
CA ALA A 67 -2.85 0.09 26.23
C ALA A 67 -1.37 0.29 25.85
N GLU A 68 -1.13 0.69 24.61
CA GLU A 68 0.20 0.81 24.02
C GLU A 68 0.39 2.21 23.45
N PHE A 69 1.52 2.83 23.76
CA PHE A 69 1.97 4.04 23.08
C PHE A 69 2.79 3.64 21.86
N VAL A 70 2.38 4.11 20.69
CA VAL A 70 3.10 3.87 19.44
C VAL A 70 3.57 5.21 18.89
N ASP A 71 4.88 5.37 18.79
CA ASP A 71 5.47 6.60 18.28
C ASP A 71 5.65 6.58 16.76
N GLY A 72 5.46 7.74 16.12
CA GLY A 72 5.92 7.97 14.76
C GLY A 72 5.41 7.01 13.68
N ILE A 73 4.12 6.62 13.70
CA ILE A 73 3.58 5.76 12.65
C ILE A 73 3.51 6.57 11.34
N GLU A 74 4.39 6.24 10.39
CA GLU A 74 4.49 6.91 9.09
C GLU A 74 3.15 6.93 8.32
N MET A 75 2.40 5.82 8.35
CA MET A 75 1.05 5.71 7.77
C MET A 75 0.01 6.63 8.44
N LEU A 76 0.30 7.17 9.63
CA LEU A 76 -0.53 8.14 10.36
C LEU A 76 0.14 9.53 10.39
N TRP A 77 0.75 9.94 9.28
CA TRP A 77 1.43 11.25 9.17
C TRP A 77 2.54 11.46 10.21
N GLY A 78 3.18 10.37 10.66
CA GLY A 78 4.23 10.42 11.68
C GLY A 78 3.72 10.80 13.07
N LYS A 79 2.41 10.75 13.32
CA LYS A 79 1.83 11.06 14.62
C LYS A 79 1.99 9.90 15.58
N SER A 80 2.35 10.20 16.81
CA SER A 80 2.29 9.26 17.92
C SER A 80 0.85 9.01 18.32
N ILE A 81 0.51 7.77 18.64
CA ILE A 81 -0.84 7.35 19.04
C ILE A 81 -0.83 6.57 20.35
N TRP A 82 -1.97 6.59 21.02
CA TRP A 82 -2.35 5.58 22.00
C TRP A 82 -3.27 4.56 21.33
N TYR A 83 -2.86 3.29 21.36
CA TYR A 83 -3.69 2.16 20.98
C TYR A 83 -4.23 1.48 22.23
N THR A 84 -5.56 1.38 22.35
CA THR A 84 -6.20 0.66 23.46
C THR A 84 -7.08 -0.47 22.94
N SER A 85 -7.03 -1.61 23.61
CA SER A 85 -7.85 -2.77 23.30
C SER A 85 -8.77 -3.13 24.46
N TRP A 86 -10.03 -3.40 24.14
CA TRP A 86 -11.10 -3.61 25.11
C TRP A 86 -11.84 -4.90 24.78
N ASN A 87 -12.19 -5.70 25.78
CA ASN A 87 -12.89 -6.97 25.61
C ASN A 87 -14.17 -7.02 26.45
N LYS A 88 -15.20 -7.71 25.93
CA LYS A 88 -16.41 -8.07 26.65
C LYS A 88 -16.47 -9.59 26.82
N GLU A 89 -17.20 -10.03 27.83
CA GLU A 89 -17.26 -11.45 28.20
C GLU A 89 -17.90 -12.32 27.11
N ASN A 90 -18.66 -11.73 26.20
CA ASN A 90 -19.25 -12.41 25.04
C ASN A 90 -18.30 -12.57 23.85
N GLY A 91 -17.00 -12.29 24.01
CA GLY A 91 -15.99 -12.42 22.96
C GLY A 91 -15.89 -11.23 22.00
N ARG A 92 -16.74 -10.20 22.14
CA ARG A 92 -16.61 -8.96 21.38
C ARG A 92 -15.46 -8.12 21.94
N SER A 93 -14.69 -7.51 21.05
CA SER A 93 -13.57 -6.66 21.39
C SER A 93 -13.55 -5.38 20.55
N PHE A 94 -12.82 -4.38 21.03
CA PHE A 94 -12.63 -3.10 20.34
C PHE A 94 -11.16 -2.74 20.34
N GLY A 95 -10.70 -2.21 19.20
CA GLY A 95 -9.45 -1.46 19.09
C GLY A 95 -9.78 0.02 18.92
N VAL A 96 -9.13 0.88 19.68
CA VAL A 96 -9.24 2.34 19.57
C VAL A 96 -7.85 2.93 19.41
N GLN A 97 -7.65 3.76 18.41
CA GLN A 97 -6.44 4.54 18.18
C GLN A 97 -6.76 6.02 18.41
N GLN A 98 -6.01 6.67 19.29
CA GLN A 98 -6.15 8.09 19.62
C GLN A 98 -4.86 8.84 19.34
N ASP A 99 -4.98 10.08 18.88
CA ASP A 99 -3.86 11.02 18.76
C ASP A 99 -3.25 11.23 20.15
N ALA A 100 -1.94 11.01 20.29
CA ALA A 100 -1.34 11.04 21.61
C ALA A 100 -1.22 12.45 22.21
N THR A 101 -1.43 13.52 21.44
CA THR A 101 -1.36 14.91 21.93
C THR A 101 -2.75 15.46 22.20
N SER A 102 -3.66 15.35 21.24
CA SER A 102 -5.02 15.90 21.32
C SER A 102 -6.02 14.94 21.95
N GLY A 103 -5.75 13.62 21.87
CA GLY A 103 -6.67 12.59 22.33
C GLY A 103 -7.88 12.38 21.42
N GLU A 104 -7.85 12.95 20.22
CA GLU A 104 -8.85 12.72 19.19
C GLU A 104 -8.82 11.25 18.74
N ILE A 105 -10.01 10.65 18.60
CA ILE A 105 -10.11 9.29 18.07
C ILE A 105 -9.84 9.34 16.57
N TRP A 106 -8.80 8.62 16.16
CA TRP A 106 -8.40 8.43 14.78
C TRP A 106 -9.09 7.24 14.16
N LYS A 107 -9.04 6.11 14.86
CA LYS A 107 -9.61 4.87 14.38
C LYS A 107 -10.31 4.15 15.52
N TYR A 108 -11.47 3.60 15.21
CA TYR A 108 -12.24 2.75 16.10
C TYR A 108 -12.71 1.53 15.31
N GLU A 109 -12.54 0.35 15.90
CA GLU A 109 -12.81 -0.88 15.21
C GLU A 109 -13.36 -1.95 16.16
N SER A 110 -14.56 -2.47 15.86
CA SER A 110 -15.13 -3.64 16.55
C SER A 110 -14.61 -4.94 15.92
N LEU A 111 -14.22 -5.89 16.77
CA LEU A 111 -13.70 -7.20 16.39
C LEU A 111 -14.46 -8.29 17.17
N GLY A 112 -14.88 -9.37 16.52
CA GLY A 112 -15.61 -10.48 17.14
C GLY A 112 -16.76 -10.98 16.27
N GLU A 113 -17.46 -12.03 16.73
CA GLU A 113 -18.67 -12.52 16.04
C GLU A 113 -19.74 -11.43 16.05
N GLU A 114 -20.17 -11.08 14.85
CA GLU A 114 -21.21 -10.09 14.66
C GLU A 114 -22.57 -10.69 15.04
N ARG A 115 -23.48 -9.85 15.52
CA ARG A 115 -24.86 -10.31 15.73
C ARG A 115 -25.51 -10.47 14.36
N GLU A 116 -25.56 -11.73 13.90
CA GLU A 116 -26.48 -12.15 12.85
C GLU A 116 -27.87 -11.58 13.19
N LEU A 117 -28.47 -10.87 12.23
CA LEU A 117 -29.85 -10.43 12.39
C LEU A 117 -30.70 -11.69 12.59
N ASN A 118 -31.51 -11.70 13.66
CA ASN A 118 -32.54 -12.72 13.77
C ASN A 118 -33.44 -12.62 12.53
N ALA A 119 -33.98 -13.75 12.04
CA ALA A 119 -34.80 -13.80 10.81
C ALA A 119 -35.99 -12.81 10.78
N ASN A 120 -36.37 -12.25 11.92
CA ASN A 120 -37.45 -11.28 12.09
C ASN A 120 -37.00 -9.80 12.20
N GLN A 121 -35.70 -9.51 12.20
CA GLN A 121 -35.19 -8.14 12.25
C GLN A 121 -35.07 -7.55 10.83
N LYS A 122 -35.65 -6.36 10.64
CA LYS A 122 -35.49 -5.62 9.38
C LYS A 122 -34.05 -5.15 9.23
N LYS A 123 -33.48 -5.31 8.02
CA LYS A 123 -32.20 -4.69 7.67
C LYS A 123 -32.29 -3.17 7.81
N LEU A 124 -31.25 -2.57 8.35
CA LEU A 124 -31.08 -1.13 8.47
C LEU A 124 -31.17 -0.48 7.08
N THR A 125 -31.83 0.68 6.96
CA THR A 125 -31.84 1.47 5.73
C THR A 125 -30.63 2.42 5.67
N GLU A 126 -30.25 2.88 4.47
CA GLU A 126 -29.17 3.88 4.30
C GLU A 126 -29.46 5.16 5.12
N ASP A 127 -30.70 5.67 5.10
CA ASP A 127 -31.08 6.85 5.89
C ASP A 127 -30.94 6.63 7.40
N GLN A 128 -31.25 5.43 7.90
CA GLN A 128 -31.06 5.09 9.30
C GLN A 128 -29.56 5.04 9.65
N ALA A 129 -28.74 4.44 8.78
CA ALA A 129 -27.29 4.43 8.95
C ALA A 129 -26.71 5.86 8.94
N PHE A 130 -27.21 6.75 8.08
CA PHE A 130 -26.78 8.15 8.04
C PHE A 130 -27.13 8.89 9.34
N GLN A 131 -28.30 8.63 9.92
CA GLN A 131 -28.67 9.20 11.21
C GLN A 131 -27.76 8.68 12.32
N VAL A 132 -27.52 7.37 12.39
CA VAL A 132 -26.61 6.76 13.38
C VAL A 132 -25.21 7.36 13.26
N ALA A 133 -24.65 7.39 12.05
CA ALA A 133 -23.32 7.93 11.79
C ALA A 133 -23.22 9.42 12.19
N THR A 134 -24.23 10.22 11.85
CA THR A 134 -24.29 11.64 12.23
C THR A 134 -24.33 11.83 13.75
N GLN A 135 -25.06 10.99 14.48
CA GLN A 135 -25.08 11.06 15.94
C GLN A 135 -23.77 10.59 16.56
N PHE A 136 -23.11 9.58 15.98
CA PHE A 136 -21.80 9.13 16.42
C PHE A 136 -20.75 10.25 16.27
N LEU A 137 -20.76 10.97 15.14
CA LEU A 137 -19.87 12.13 14.93
C LEU A 137 -20.09 13.25 15.95
N LYS A 138 -21.26 13.33 16.59
CA LYS A 138 -21.48 14.29 17.70
C LYS A 138 -20.65 13.98 18.95
N GLN A 139 -20.26 12.72 19.12
CA GLN A 139 -19.50 12.25 20.27
C GLN A 139 -17.99 12.36 20.05
N VAL A 140 -17.54 12.07 18.83
CA VAL A 140 -16.10 11.91 18.53
C VAL A 140 -15.47 13.08 17.79
N ALA A 141 -16.24 13.89 17.06
CA ALA A 141 -15.74 15.04 16.32
C ALA A 141 -16.16 16.37 16.98
N THR A 142 -15.46 17.45 16.67
CA THR A 142 -15.80 18.81 17.08
C THR A 142 -16.93 19.38 16.22
N GLU A 143 -17.60 20.44 16.71
CA GLU A 143 -18.61 21.15 15.89
C GLU A 143 -17.98 21.79 14.66
N GLU A 144 -16.74 22.29 14.78
CA GLU A 144 -16.01 22.93 13.69
C GLU A 144 -15.70 21.93 12.55
N GLU A 145 -15.19 20.74 12.87
CA GLU A 145 -15.00 19.66 11.88
C GLU A 145 -16.33 19.29 11.22
N ARG A 146 -17.39 19.06 12.02
CA ARG A 146 -18.70 18.68 11.50
C ARG A 146 -19.31 19.72 10.57
N SER A 147 -19.10 21.01 10.85
CA SER A 147 -19.61 22.11 10.03
C SER A 147 -19.01 22.15 8.62
N ARG A 148 -17.84 21.50 8.44
CA ARG A 148 -17.10 21.40 7.18
C ARG A 148 -17.32 20.08 6.45
N LEU A 149 -18.30 19.26 6.85
CA LEU A 149 -18.57 17.99 6.19
C LEU A 149 -19.62 18.11 5.07
N SER A 150 -19.45 17.32 4.03
CA SER A 150 -20.46 17.07 3.00
C SER A 150 -21.68 16.37 3.59
N LYS A 151 -22.73 16.19 2.78
CA LYS A 151 -23.76 15.22 3.11
C LYS A 151 -23.16 13.80 3.11
N PRO A 152 -23.74 12.86 3.89
CA PRO A 152 -23.32 11.47 3.86
C PRO A 152 -23.34 10.92 2.43
N ASN A 153 -22.27 10.26 2.02
CA ASN A 153 -22.08 9.63 0.71
C ASN A 153 -22.30 10.55 -0.51
N GLU A 154 -22.24 11.87 -0.35
CA GLU A 154 -22.30 12.83 -1.46
C GLU A 154 -21.14 12.63 -2.45
N TYR A 155 -19.95 12.36 -1.89
CA TYR A 155 -18.76 11.97 -2.62
C TYR A 155 -18.41 10.54 -2.19
N PRO A 156 -18.76 9.51 -2.98
CA PRO A 156 -18.43 8.14 -2.63
C PRO A 156 -16.91 7.99 -2.53
N ASP A 157 -16.42 7.55 -1.37
CA ASP A 157 -14.99 7.38 -1.15
C ASP A 157 -14.42 6.36 -2.15
N SER A 158 -13.29 6.76 -2.72
CA SER A 158 -12.62 6.00 -3.73
C SER A 158 -11.83 4.83 -3.12
N ASP A 159 -11.54 4.79 -1.82
CA ASP A 159 -10.72 3.73 -1.20
C ASP A 159 -11.53 2.72 -0.36
N ILE A 160 -12.87 2.73 -0.45
CA ILE A 160 -13.79 1.77 0.22
C ILE A 160 -13.50 0.30 -0.20
N PHE A 161 -12.61 0.05 -1.15
CA PHE A 161 -12.40 -1.23 -1.82
C PHE A 161 -11.68 -2.30 -0.99
N TYR A 162 -11.12 -1.97 0.17
CA TYR A 162 -10.33 -2.92 0.96
C TYR A 162 -10.97 -3.44 2.26
N THR A 163 -12.16 -2.98 2.67
CA THR A 163 -12.67 -3.32 4.02
C THR A 163 -14.03 -4.02 4.07
N ARG A 164 -14.51 -4.63 2.98
CA ARG A 164 -15.80 -5.37 2.98
C ARG A 164 -15.77 -6.68 3.80
N ASN A 165 -14.69 -6.97 4.52
CA ASN A 165 -14.70 -8.04 5.53
C ASN A 165 -15.62 -7.71 6.73
N LYS A 166 -16.23 -6.52 6.77
CA LYS A 166 -17.23 -6.15 7.78
C LYS A 166 -18.61 -5.96 7.14
N PRO A 167 -19.63 -6.73 7.54
CA PRO A 167 -20.99 -6.49 7.09
C PRO A 167 -21.55 -5.21 7.73
N GLY A 168 -22.28 -4.43 6.94
CA GLY A 168 -22.82 -3.14 7.37
C GLY A 168 -23.00 -2.16 6.20
N ILE A 169 -23.44 -0.94 6.51
CA ILE A 169 -23.60 0.15 5.56
C ILE A 169 -22.43 1.12 5.74
N ASP A 170 -21.64 1.31 4.67
CA ASP A 170 -20.60 2.33 4.60
C ASP A 170 -21.21 3.74 4.52
N VAL A 171 -20.73 4.62 5.39
CA VAL A 171 -21.10 6.04 5.42
C VAL A 171 -19.84 6.89 5.40
N ASN A 172 -19.68 7.68 4.35
CA ASN A 172 -18.56 8.58 4.14
C ASN A 172 -19.01 10.05 4.24
N PHE A 173 -18.21 10.87 4.90
CA PHE A 173 -18.36 12.31 4.95
C PHE A 173 -17.07 12.93 4.44
N THR A 174 -17.15 13.77 3.41
CA THR A 174 -15.97 14.44 2.84
C THR A 174 -15.83 15.83 3.42
N ARG A 175 -14.60 16.22 3.76
CA ARG A 175 -14.29 17.59 4.17
C ARG A 175 -14.47 18.56 3.00
N ILE A 176 -15.14 19.66 3.24
CA ILE A 176 -15.37 20.77 2.32
C ILE A 176 -14.67 22.00 2.89
N GLU A 177 -13.62 22.47 2.21
CA GLU A 177 -12.95 23.72 2.58
C GLU A 177 -13.15 24.74 1.47
N ASN A 178 -13.60 25.95 1.82
CA ASN A 178 -13.86 27.02 0.84
C ASN A 178 -14.80 26.59 -0.32
N GLY A 179 -15.74 25.68 -0.03
CA GLY A 179 -16.65 25.12 -1.04
C GLY A 179 -16.04 24.07 -1.97
N ILE A 180 -14.77 23.69 -1.75
CA ILE A 180 -14.04 22.70 -2.54
C ILE A 180 -13.93 21.40 -1.74
N PRO A 181 -14.37 20.25 -2.29
CA PRO A 181 -14.26 18.98 -1.60
C PRO A 181 -12.81 18.46 -1.57
N PHE A 182 -12.42 17.90 -0.43
CA PHE A 182 -11.14 17.25 -0.21
C PHE A 182 -11.37 15.75 -0.09
N LEU A 183 -11.35 15.01 -1.21
CA LEU A 183 -11.89 13.64 -1.25
C LEU A 183 -11.12 12.64 -0.36
N GLU A 184 -9.83 12.87 -0.14
CA GLU A 184 -8.99 12.06 0.75
C GLU A 184 -9.17 12.41 2.24
N ASN A 185 -9.95 13.45 2.55
CA ASN A 185 -10.12 13.99 3.90
C ASN A 185 -11.59 14.00 4.34
N GLY A 186 -11.85 13.64 5.60
CA GLY A 186 -13.17 13.54 6.19
C GLY A 186 -13.29 12.37 7.18
N PHE A 187 -14.48 11.76 7.23
CA PHE A 187 -14.78 10.66 8.14
C PHE A 187 -15.43 9.50 7.42
N ARG A 188 -14.96 8.28 7.72
CA ARG A 188 -15.55 7.05 7.22
C ARG A 188 -16.09 6.22 8.37
N LEU A 189 -17.29 5.69 8.21
CA LEU A 189 -17.96 4.84 9.19
C LEU A 189 -18.53 3.60 8.51
N ILE A 190 -18.61 2.50 9.26
CA ILE A 190 -19.45 1.35 8.91
C ILE A 190 -20.47 1.18 10.04
N VAL A 191 -21.75 1.23 9.67
CA VAL A 191 -22.85 0.97 10.59
C VAL A 191 -23.28 -0.49 10.41
N GLY A 192 -23.12 -1.29 11.45
CA GLY A 192 -23.52 -2.69 11.48
C GLY A 192 -25.03 -2.84 11.32
N ASN A 193 -25.46 -4.06 11.01
CA ASN A 193 -26.87 -4.36 10.76
C ASN A 193 -27.77 -4.14 12.00
N ASP A 194 -27.18 -4.19 13.20
CA ASP A 194 -27.84 -3.90 14.47
C ASP A 194 -27.99 -2.40 14.78
N GLY A 195 -27.48 -1.53 13.90
CA GLY A 195 -27.54 -0.08 14.06
C GLY A 195 -26.42 0.48 14.94
N GLU A 196 -25.41 -0.31 15.30
CA GLU A 196 -24.22 0.18 15.99
C GLU A 196 -23.12 0.57 14.98
N VAL A 197 -22.30 1.58 15.31
CA VAL A 197 -21.07 1.84 14.55
C VAL A 197 -20.07 0.75 14.89
N ILE A 198 -19.56 0.03 13.89
CA ILE A 198 -18.58 -1.06 14.06
C ILE A 198 -17.19 -0.69 13.52
N TYR A 199 -17.11 0.41 12.78
CA TYR A 199 -15.87 0.98 12.27
C TYR A 199 -16.01 2.50 12.16
N PHE A 200 -14.99 3.22 12.58
CA PHE A 200 -14.83 4.64 12.33
C PHE A 200 -13.37 4.94 12.02
N GLU A 201 -13.15 5.81 11.04
CA GLU A 201 -11.84 6.30 10.64
C GLU A 201 -11.95 7.80 10.36
N ARG A 202 -11.14 8.57 11.08
CA ARG A 202 -10.88 9.99 10.83
C ARG A 202 -9.71 10.08 9.86
N ARG A 203 -9.94 10.68 8.70
CA ARG A 203 -8.89 11.05 7.74
C ARG A 203 -8.84 12.55 7.72
N TRP A 204 -8.13 13.14 8.67
CA TRP A 204 -8.15 14.59 8.84
C TRP A 204 -6.74 15.14 8.87
N THR A 205 -6.42 15.98 7.88
CA THR A 205 -5.08 16.55 7.76
C THR A 205 -5.18 18.04 8.02
N GLU A 206 -4.43 18.47 9.03
CA GLU A 206 -4.21 19.88 9.30
C GLU A 206 -3.03 20.39 8.50
N GLY A 207 -3.11 21.63 8.03
CA GLY A 207 -2.06 22.21 7.23
C GLY A 207 -2.55 23.34 6.35
N LYS A 208 -1.59 24.02 5.71
CA LYS A 208 -1.89 25.07 4.77
C LYS A 208 -2.42 24.46 3.47
N LEU A 209 -3.65 24.78 3.12
CA LEU A 209 -4.22 24.41 1.84
C LEU A 209 -3.74 25.37 0.73
N PRO A 210 -3.57 24.87 -0.51
CA PRO A 210 -3.25 25.72 -1.66
C PRO A 210 -4.36 26.73 -1.96
N ASP A 211 -3.96 27.90 -2.47
CA ASP A 211 -4.85 29.03 -2.75
C ASP A 211 -5.65 28.81 -4.05
N ALA A 212 -6.97 28.68 -3.90
CA ALA A 212 -7.88 28.43 -5.01
C ALA A 212 -8.15 29.66 -5.90
N SER A 213 -7.66 30.86 -5.57
CA SER A 213 -7.87 32.05 -6.40
C SER A 213 -7.04 32.05 -7.70
N LYS A 214 -6.08 31.13 -7.83
CA LYS A 214 -5.14 31.06 -8.95
C LYS A 214 -5.41 29.89 -9.90
N VAL A 215 -6.55 29.22 -9.76
CA VAL A 215 -6.88 28.06 -10.59
C VAL A 215 -7.29 28.49 -12.00
N ILE A 216 -6.98 27.65 -12.99
CA ILE A 216 -7.47 27.80 -14.36
C ILE A 216 -8.99 27.59 -14.41
N GLU A 217 -9.64 28.07 -15.46
CA GLU A 217 -11.07 27.86 -15.64
C GLU A 217 -11.40 26.38 -15.91
N ILE A 218 -12.56 25.92 -15.44
CA ILE A 218 -12.97 24.50 -15.59
C ILE A 218 -13.03 24.06 -17.06
N ALA A 219 -13.41 24.96 -17.98
CA ALA A 219 -13.43 24.66 -19.41
C ALA A 219 -12.01 24.47 -19.99
N GLU A 220 -11.01 25.20 -19.47
CA GLU A 220 -9.61 24.98 -19.83
C GLU A 220 -9.12 23.63 -19.27
N ALA A 221 -9.44 23.34 -18.01
CA ALA A 221 -9.10 22.06 -17.40
C ALA A 221 -9.72 20.87 -18.15
N GLU A 222 -10.98 20.98 -18.58
CA GLU A 222 -11.64 19.95 -19.37
C GLU A 222 -10.90 19.70 -20.70
N LYS A 223 -10.50 20.77 -21.40
CA LYS A 223 -9.71 20.67 -22.63
C LYS A 223 -8.36 19.99 -22.37
N LYS A 224 -7.65 20.39 -21.32
CA LYS A 224 -6.36 19.77 -20.92
C LYS A 224 -6.54 18.29 -20.63
N TRP A 225 -7.63 17.91 -19.97
CA TRP A 225 -7.94 16.52 -19.69
C TRP A 225 -8.27 15.73 -20.97
N ASP A 226 -9.09 16.27 -21.86
CA ASP A 226 -9.43 15.62 -23.14
C ASP A 226 -8.16 15.34 -23.97
N GLU A 227 -7.23 16.31 -24.01
CA GLU A 227 -5.95 16.20 -24.71
C GLU A 227 -4.96 15.25 -24.02
N GLY A 228 -4.86 15.30 -22.69
CA GLY A 228 -3.73 14.71 -21.95
C GLY A 228 -4.04 13.45 -21.13
N ALA A 229 -5.31 13.21 -20.77
CA ALA A 229 -5.67 12.01 -20.00
C ALA A 229 -5.42 10.74 -20.82
N PHE A 230 -4.95 9.68 -20.19
CA PHE A 230 -4.63 8.45 -20.90
C PHE A 230 -4.84 7.21 -20.01
N PRO A 231 -6.07 6.66 -19.94
CA PRO A 231 -6.28 5.37 -19.29
C PRO A 231 -5.54 4.27 -20.06
N THR A 232 -4.83 3.41 -19.35
CA THR A 232 -4.18 2.24 -19.94
C THR A 232 -5.23 1.22 -20.41
N PHE A 233 -5.05 0.70 -21.63
CA PHE A 233 -5.80 -0.45 -22.13
C PHE A 233 -5.09 -1.75 -21.74
N LEU A 234 -5.72 -2.56 -20.89
CA LEU A 234 -5.09 -3.66 -20.14
C LEU A 234 -6.05 -4.82 -19.88
N TYR A 235 -5.49 -5.98 -19.51
CA TYR A 235 -6.24 -7.10 -18.96
C TYR A 235 -6.39 -6.93 -17.45
N LYS A 236 -7.62 -7.03 -16.94
CA LYS A 236 -7.92 -6.99 -15.51
C LYS A 236 -8.67 -8.24 -15.10
N ASN A 237 -8.27 -8.84 -13.98
CA ASN A 237 -9.08 -9.88 -13.36
C ASN A 237 -10.35 -9.24 -12.79
N MET A 238 -11.50 -9.64 -13.31
CA MET A 238 -12.80 -9.12 -12.86
C MET A 238 -13.34 -9.90 -11.66
N ALA A 239 -12.65 -10.96 -11.22
CA ALA A 239 -13.03 -11.73 -10.05
C ALA A 239 -13.01 -10.82 -8.82
N SER A 240 -14.21 -10.52 -8.34
CA SER A 240 -14.42 -9.96 -7.02
C SER A 240 -13.91 -10.96 -5.99
N SER A 241 -13.15 -10.52 -4.98
CA SER A 241 -12.83 -11.33 -3.79
C SER A 241 -14.08 -11.82 -3.02
N PHE A 242 -15.27 -11.39 -3.43
CA PHE A 242 -16.58 -11.77 -2.90
C PHE A 242 -17.36 -12.77 -3.78
N ARG A 243 -16.89 -13.10 -4.99
CA ARG A 243 -17.53 -14.09 -5.88
C ARG A 243 -16.74 -15.41 -5.82
N LYS A 244 -17.47 -16.52 -5.70
CA LYS A 244 -16.90 -17.88 -5.61
C LYS A 244 -16.59 -18.50 -6.97
N GLU A 245 -16.97 -17.82 -8.06
CA GLU A 245 -16.68 -18.22 -9.43
C GLU A 245 -15.52 -17.38 -9.97
N SER A 246 -14.57 -18.02 -10.66
CA SER A 246 -13.49 -17.32 -11.33
C SER A 246 -14.07 -16.53 -12.51
N GLU A 247 -14.28 -15.23 -12.35
CA GLU A 247 -14.47 -14.40 -13.53
C GLU A 247 -13.15 -14.38 -14.32
N SER A 248 -13.26 -14.51 -15.63
CA SER A 248 -12.12 -14.44 -16.54
C SER A 248 -11.58 -13.01 -16.60
N TYR A 249 -10.28 -12.88 -16.88
CA TYR A 249 -9.69 -11.61 -17.24
C TYR A 249 -10.44 -10.94 -18.41
N GLN A 250 -10.68 -9.64 -18.30
CA GLN A 250 -11.31 -8.82 -19.35
C GLN A 250 -10.38 -7.69 -19.80
N LEU A 251 -10.50 -7.31 -21.08
CA LEU A 251 -9.86 -6.10 -21.59
C LEU A 251 -10.66 -4.87 -21.18
N VAL A 252 -9.97 -3.91 -20.58
CA VAL A 252 -10.56 -2.69 -20.02
C VAL A 252 -9.67 -1.49 -20.25
N TYR A 253 -10.27 -0.30 -20.24
CA TYR A 253 -9.60 0.97 -20.03
C TYR A 253 -9.70 1.36 -18.55
N GLU A 254 -8.55 1.46 -17.89
CA GLU A 254 -8.44 1.86 -16.50
C GLU A 254 -7.28 2.84 -16.32
N PHE A 255 -7.47 3.88 -15.50
CA PHE A 255 -6.39 4.75 -15.07
C PHE A 255 -5.55 4.03 -14.01
N GLN A 256 -4.34 3.62 -14.40
CA GLN A 256 -3.34 3.11 -13.48
C GLN A 256 -2.76 4.24 -12.63
N ARG A 257 -2.11 3.92 -11.51
CA ARG A 257 -1.56 4.93 -10.59
C ARG A 257 -0.66 5.96 -11.28
N ILE A 258 0.14 5.51 -12.23
CA ILE A 258 1.10 6.33 -12.98
C ILE A 258 0.52 7.01 -14.24
N ASP A 259 -0.73 6.70 -14.60
CA ASP A 259 -1.36 7.26 -15.81
C ASP A 259 -1.71 8.73 -15.60
N PRO A 260 -1.58 9.59 -16.64
CA PRO A 260 -2.06 10.96 -16.58
C PRO A 260 -3.58 10.96 -16.47
N GLN A 261 -4.11 11.44 -15.35
CA GLN A 261 -5.53 11.31 -15.03
C GLN A 261 -6.15 12.56 -14.39
N PHE A 262 -5.33 13.44 -13.80
CA PHE A 262 -5.76 14.69 -13.18
C PHE A 262 -5.09 15.88 -13.85
N VAL A 263 -5.75 17.04 -13.83
CA VAL A 263 -5.17 18.32 -14.25
C VAL A 263 -4.84 19.12 -13.00
N GLU A 264 -3.57 19.44 -12.78
CA GLU A 264 -3.16 20.33 -11.70
C GLU A 264 -3.74 21.72 -11.97
N ALA A 265 -4.46 22.27 -10.99
CA ALA A 265 -5.39 23.36 -11.21
C ALA A 265 -4.71 24.72 -11.41
N ILE A 266 -3.47 24.93 -10.95
CA ILE A 266 -2.77 26.21 -11.08
C ILE A 266 -2.01 26.31 -12.40
N THR A 267 -1.41 25.21 -12.85
CA THR A 267 -0.49 25.15 -14.00
C THR A 267 -1.10 24.48 -15.22
N GLY A 268 -2.21 23.74 -15.06
CA GLY A 268 -2.85 23.00 -16.14
C GLY A 268 -2.06 21.77 -16.62
N LYS A 269 -1.06 21.32 -15.86
CA LYS A 269 -0.27 20.13 -16.20
C LYS A 269 -1.05 18.86 -15.87
N MET A 270 -0.89 17.83 -16.70
CA MET A 270 -1.39 16.49 -16.38
C MET A 270 -0.52 15.87 -15.29
N ILE A 271 -1.17 15.33 -14.27
CA ILE A 271 -0.53 14.59 -13.18
C ILE A 271 -1.18 13.22 -12.98
N ASN A 272 -0.44 12.33 -12.35
CA ASN A 272 -0.87 10.98 -11.99
C ASN A 272 -1.43 10.92 -10.56
N SER A 273 -1.75 9.73 -10.04
CA SER A 273 -2.28 9.56 -8.68
C SER A 273 -1.25 9.77 -7.57
N TYR A 274 0.03 9.93 -7.92
CA TYR A 274 1.11 10.30 -7.00
C TYR A 274 1.33 11.82 -6.95
N GLY A 275 0.56 12.60 -7.71
CA GLY A 275 0.72 14.06 -7.81
C GLY A 275 1.90 14.50 -8.69
N GLN A 276 2.51 13.57 -9.42
CA GLN A 276 3.65 13.85 -10.30
C GLN A 276 3.19 14.13 -11.73
N VAL A 277 3.93 14.98 -12.44
CA VAL A 277 3.68 15.24 -13.88
C VAL A 277 3.76 13.94 -14.66
N ALA A 278 2.74 13.68 -15.47
CA ALA A 278 2.60 12.42 -16.20
C ALA A 278 2.20 12.64 -17.66
N THR A 279 2.65 11.70 -18.50
CA THR A 279 2.33 11.61 -19.93
C THR A 279 2.02 10.16 -20.28
N GLU A 280 1.48 9.93 -21.48
CA GLU A 280 1.34 8.58 -22.02
C GLU A 280 2.70 7.84 -21.98
N ARG A 281 2.70 6.61 -21.45
CA ARG A 281 3.87 5.73 -21.44
C ARG A 281 3.64 4.55 -22.37
N LYS A 282 4.59 4.34 -23.30
CA LYS A 282 4.59 3.17 -24.17
C LYS A 282 5.22 2.00 -23.43
N LYS A 283 4.41 1.00 -23.10
CA LYS A 283 4.88 -0.26 -22.52
C LYS A 283 5.45 -1.12 -23.64
N GLN A 284 6.76 -1.35 -23.63
CA GLN A 284 7.46 -2.14 -24.64
C GLN A 284 8.07 -3.40 -24.03
N PRO A 285 7.98 -4.55 -24.71
CA PRO A 285 8.61 -5.76 -24.22
C PRO A 285 10.14 -5.59 -24.17
N LEU A 286 10.78 -6.23 -23.20
CA LEU A 286 12.24 -6.23 -23.02
C LEU A 286 12.97 -7.02 -24.12
N GLY A 287 12.24 -7.79 -24.94
CA GLY A 287 12.79 -8.56 -26.04
C GLY A 287 11.71 -9.14 -26.95
N LYS A 288 12.07 -10.19 -27.71
CA LYS A 288 11.15 -10.85 -28.67
C LYS A 288 10.80 -12.29 -28.27
N ALA A 289 11.49 -12.86 -27.29
CA ALA A 289 11.33 -14.25 -26.90
C ALA A 289 9.97 -14.46 -26.21
N VAL A 290 9.16 -15.35 -26.76
CA VAL A 290 7.88 -15.73 -26.17
C VAL A 290 7.89 -17.25 -26.01
N PRO A 291 7.71 -17.79 -24.79
CA PRO A 291 7.70 -19.22 -24.59
C PRO A 291 6.45 -19.82 -25.26
N PRO A 292 6.54 -21.04 -25.79
CA PRO A 292 5.40 -21.72 -26.40
C PRO A 292 4.25 -21.85 -25.40
N THR A 293 3.03 -21.58 -25.88
CA THR A 293 1.78 -21.72 -25.13
C THR A 293 1.47 -23.21 -24.96
N THR A 294 2.05 -23.86 -23.95
CA THR A 294 1.71 -25.24 -23.58
C THR A 294 0.65 -25.23 -22.49
N THR A 295 -0.54 -25.73 -22.80
CA THR A 295 -1.74 -25.70 -21.95
C THR A 295 -1.66 -26.60 -20.71
N GLU A 296 -0.70 -27.54 -20.65
CA GLU A 296 -0.42 -28.35 -19.47
C GLU A 296 1.10 -28.52 -19.32
N ARG A 297 1.72 -27.75 -18.42
CA ARG A 297 3.08 -28.07 -17.97
C ARG A 297 2.97 -29.06 -16.83
N LYS A 298 3.67 -30.18 -16.97
CA LYS A 298 3.80 -31.20 -15.93
C LYS A 298 4.37 -30.56 -14.66
N LEU A 299 3.73 -30.81 -13.52
CA LEU A 299 4.26 -30.41 -12.22
C LEU A 299 5.61 -31.09 -11.99
N ILE A 300 6.56 -30.32 -11.45
CA ILE A 300 7.90 -30.80 -11.15
C ILE A 300 8.01 -31.30 -9.71
N THR A 301 8.99 -32.15 -9.48
CA THR A 301 9.41 -32.63 -8.16
C THR A 301 10.43 -31.67 -7.54
N LYS A 302 10.62 -31.78 -6.22
CA LYS A 302 11.67 -31.04 -5.49
C LYS A 302 13.07 -31.23 -6.09
N ASP A 303 13.40 -32.46 -6.52
CA ASP A 303 14.70 -32.76 -7.14
C ASP A 303 14.83 -32.12 -8.53
N GLU A 304 13.74 -32.04 -9.29
CA GLU A 304 13.71 -31.29 -10.55
C GLU A 304 13.85 -29.78 -10.30
N ALA A 305 13.20 -29.24 -9.27
CA ALA A 305 13.34 -27.84 -8.87
C ALA A 305 14.77 -27.49 -8.48
N GLN A 306 15.45 -28.39 -7.75
CA GLN A 306 16.88 -28.22 -7.43
C GLN A 306 17.75 -28.14 -8.68
N LYS A 307 17.54 -29.03 -9.66
CA LYS A 307 18.30 -29.00 -10.91
C LYS A 307 18.05 -27.72 -11.71
N ILE A 308 16.82 -27.22 -11.71
CA ILE A 308 16.47 -25.94 -12.35
C ILE A 308 17.19 -24.79 -11.63
N ALA A 309 17.14 -24.74 -10.30
CA ALA A 309 17.83 -23.71 -9.52
C ALA A 309 19.35 -23.71 -9.77
N GLU A 310 19.98 -24.89 -9.80
CA GLU A 310 21.40 -25.04 -10.16
C GLU A 310 21.71 -24.56 -11.59
N GLN A 311 20.77 -24.72 -12.53
CA GLN A 311 20.92 -24.18 -13.89
C GLN A 311 20.80 -22.66 -13.93
N GLN A 312 19.88 -22.07 -13.16
CA GLN A 312 19.76 -20.61 -13.05
C GLN A 312 21.02 -20.00 -12.45
N LEU A 313 21.58 -20.64 -11.42
CA LEU A 313 22.79 -20.19 -10.73
C LEU A 313 24.01 -20.13 -11.65
N LYS A 314 24.12 -21.04 -12.64
CA LYS A 314 25.19 -21.01 -13.66
C LYS A 314 25.14 -19.79 -14.58
N LYS A 315 24.02 -19.07 -14.61
CA LYS A 315 23.89 -17.81 -15.37
C LYS A 315 24.48 -16.62 -14.61
N LEU A 316 24.69 -16.75 -13.30
CA LEU A 316 25.31 -15.73 -12.47
C LEU A 316 26.83 -15.84 -12.51
N PRO A 317 27.56 -14.72 -12.35
CA PRO A 317 29.00 -14.75 -12.21
C PRO A 317 29.41 -15.41 -10.88
N GLY A 318 30.49 -16.19 -10.88
CA GLY A 318 31.06 -16.81 -9.68
C GLY A 318 30.87 -18.32 -9.58
N THR A 319 31.37 -18.89 -8.48
CA THR A 319 31.21 -20.32 -8.17
C THR A 319 30.38 -20.44 -6.90
N TYR A 320 29.39 -21.34 -6.94
CA TYR A 320 28.46 -21.53 -5.83
C TYR A 320 28.33 -23.01 -5.50
N ARG A 321 28.12 -23.31 -4.22
CA ARG A 321 27.78 -24.65 -3.75
C ARG A 321 26.43 -24.65 -3.04
N SER A 322 25.66 -25.71 -3.20
CA SER A 322 24.44 -25.90 -2.38
C SER A 322 24.81 -26.03 -0.90
N ASN A 323 24.04 -25.38 -0.03
CA ASN A 323 24.13 -25.57 1.42
C ASN A 323 23.17 -26.66 1.94
N GLY A 324 22.47 -27.37 1.04
CA GLY A 324 21.52 -28.43 1.37
C GLY A 324 20.21 -27.96 2.03
N ARG A 325 20.04 -26.65 2.24
CA ARG A 325 18.80 -26.06 2.77
C ARG A 325 17.80 -25.84 1.64
N ILE A 326 16.62 -26.40 1.82
CA ILE A 326 15.49 -26.23 0.92
C ILE A 326 14.24 -26.02 1.77
N ASN A 327 13.63 -24.84 1.65
CA ASN A 327 12.35 -24.53 2.27
C ASN A 327 11.24 -24.76 1.26
N GLU A 328 10.14 -25.37 1.70
CA GLU A 328 8.92 -25.57 0.90
C GLU A 328 7.84 -24.62 1.42
N SER A 329 7.12 -23.98 0.51
CA SER A 329 5.95 -23.15 0.84
C SER A 329 4.75 -23.53 -0.05
N GLY A 330 3.54 -23.22 0.43
CA GLY A 330 2.27 -23.44 -0.27
C GLY A 330 1.62 -24.80 -0.02
N SER A 331 0.29 -24.83 0.12
CA SER A 331 -0.50 -26.05 0.31
C SER A 331 -0.96 -26.67 -1.00
N ASP A 332 -1.49 -25.85 -1.91
CA ASP A 332 -2.06 -26.29 -3.20
C ASP A 332 -1.10 -26.09 -4.36
N GLU A 333 -0.29 -25.04 -4.32
CA GLU A 333 0.78 -24.75 -5.28
C GLU A 333 2.10 -24.64 -4.53
N LYS A 334 3.05 -25.53 -4.85
CA LYS A 334 4.29 -25.66 -4.08
C LYS A 334 5.39 -24.77 -4.63
N SER A 335 6.30 -24.36 -3.76
CA SER A 335 7.53 -23.70 -4.20
C SER A 335 8.76 -24.01 -3.35
N TRP A 336 9.80 -24.27 -4.12
CA TRP A 336 11.20 -24.60 -3.89
C TRP A 336 12.12 -23.43 -3.54
N TYR A 337 12.45 -23.12 -2.28
CA TYR A 337 13.47 -22.10 -1.98
C TYR A 337 14.79 -22.74 -1.59
N LEU A 338 15.79 -22.66 -2.47
CA LEU A 338 17.08 -23.35 -2.33
C LEU A 338 18.20 -22.36 -2.02
N GLU A 339 18.99 -22.64 -0.97
CA GLU A 339 20.13 -21.81 -0.57
C GLU A 339 21.47 -22.36 -1.13
N PHE A 340 22.26 -21.44 -1.67
CA PHE A 340 23.60 -21.64 -2.18
C PHE A 340 24.56 -20.68 -1.50
N ILE A 341 25.83 -21.07 -1.38
CA ILE A 341 26.89 -20.24 -0.81
C ILE A 341 27.94 -19.98 -1.88
N SER A 342 28.33 -18.72 -2.07
CA SER A 342 29.42 -18.36 -2.97
C SER A 342 30.77 -18.88 -2.44
N GLN A 343 31.65 -19.26 -3.36
CA GLN A 343 33.00 -19.72 -3.06
C GLN A 343 33.98 -18.67 -3.56
N PRO A 344 34.20 -17.58 -2.79
CA PRO A 344 35.10 -16.53 -3.20
C PRO A 344 36.57 -16.95 -3.00
N GLY A 345 37.51 -16.12 -3.46
CA GLY A 345 38.93 -16.35 -3.25
C GLY A 345 39.35 -16.28 -1.77
N ASP A 346 40.58 -16.71 -1.46
CA ASP A 346 41.09 -16.70 -0.09
C ASP A 346 40.99 -15.30 0.55
N GLY A 347 40.22 -15.20 1.65
CA GLY A 347 40.07 -13.98 2.45
C GLY A 347 38.79 -13.18 2.22
N GLU A 348 37.97 -13.54 1.23
CA GLU A 348 36.69 -12.88 0.95
C GLU A 348 35.52 -13.54 1.71
N LYS A 349 34.49 -12.74 2.03
CA LYS A 349 33.28 -13.25 2.69
C LYS A 349 32.43 -14.01 1.68
N SER A 350 31.91 -15.17 2.09
CA SER A 350 30.97 -15.92 1.27
C SER A 350 29.56 -15.34 1.35
N ASP A 351 28.93 -15.18 0.21
CA ASP A 351 27.55 -14.73 0.09
C ASP A 351 26.58 -15.90 0.08
N THR A 352 25.35 -15.68 0.53
CA THR A 352 24.27 -16.67 0.45
C THR A 352 23.29 -16.26 -0.64
N VAL A 353 23.08 -17.10 -1.64
CA VAL A 353 22.09 -16.89 -2.70
C VAL A 353 20.92 -17.83 -2.51
N THR A 354 19.69 -17.31 -2.52
CA THR A 354 18.47 -18.10 -2.53
C THR A 354 17.84 -18.07 -3.92
N ILE A 355 17.48 -19.24 -4.45
CA ILE A 355 16.72 -19.38 -5.70
C ILE A 355 15.38 -20.05 -5.40
N GLY A 356 14.29 -19.38 -5.73
CA GLY A 356 12.92 -19.86 -5.60
C GLY A 356 12.39 -20.41 -6.93
N ILE A 357 11.93 -21.66 -6.95
CA ILE A 357 11.34 -22.33 -8.12
C ILE A 357 9.93 -22.84 -7.78
N ASP A 358 8.92 -22.50 -8.58
CA ASP A 358 7.57 -23.03 -8.39
C ASP A 358 7.41 -24.49 -8.86
N ASP A 359 6.27 -25.09 -8.55
CA ASP A 359 5.89 -26.45 -8.99
C ASP A 359 5.69 -26.62 -10.49
N ARG A 360 5.80 -25.55 -11.28
CA ARG A 360 5.79 -25.55 -12.75
C ARG A 360 7.19 -25.30 -13.34
N GLY A 361 8.21 -25.12 -12.50
CA GLY A 361 9.61 -24.96 -12.86
C GLY A 361 10.04 -23.53 -13.22
N TYR A 362 9.26 -22.52 -12.85
CA TYR A 362 9.60 -21.12 -13.08
C TYR A 362 10.35 -20.50 -11.91
N LEU A 363 11.26 -19.58 -12.23
CA LEU A 363 11.91 -18.74 -11.23
C LEU A 363 10.88 -17.76 -10.64
N VAL A 364 10.67 -17.85 -9.33
CA VAL A 364 9.78 -16.95 -8.57
C VAL A 364 10.53 -16.09 -7.56
N GLN A 365 11.76 -16.45 -7.20
CA GLN A 365 12.60 -15.63 -6.34
C GLN A 365 14.09 -15.77 -6.68
N TYR A 366 14.81 -14.66 -6.57
CA TYR A 366 16.26 -14.63 -6.39
C TYR A 366 16.54 -13.69 -5.22
N SER A 367 17.38 -14.09 -4.27
CA SER A 367 17.82 -13.20 -3.18
C SER A 367 19.31 -13.40 -2.95
N LEU A 368 20.07 -12.31 -2.90
CA LEU A 368 21.49 -12.33 -2.57
C LEU A 368 21.67 -11.77 -1.18
N ASN A 369 22.40 -12.53 -0.35
CA ASN A 369 22.59 -12.30 1.06
C ASN A 369 21.28 -11.87 1.66
N ALA A 370 20.39 -12.81 1.95
CA ALA A 370 19.10 -12.58 2.62
C ALA A 370 19.31 -11.92 3.99
N LYS A 371 19.86 -10.71 3.96
CA LYS A 371 19.92 -9.71 4.98
C LYS A 371 18.46 -9.46 5.20
N ILE A 372 18.04 -9.83 6.40
CA ILE A 372 16.75 -9.45 6.88
C ILE A 372 16.82 -7.92 6.87
N ARG A 373 16.23 -7.27 5.86
CA ARG A 373 16.23 -5.82 5.56
C ARG A 373 15.80 -4.92 6.72
N PHE A 374 15.51 -5.52 7.87
CA PHE A 374 14.90 -4.94 9.05
C PHE A 374 15.70 -5.25 10.34
N ARG A 375 16.95 -5.73 10.25
CA ARG A 375 17.73 -6.16 11.45
C ARG A 375 19.17 -5.67 11.53
N GLU A 376 19.77 -5.11 10.48
CA GLU A 376 21.05 -4.41 10.60
C GLU A 376 20.79 -2.92 10.90
N GLU A 377 21.67 -2.26 11.65
CA GLU A 377 21.58 -0.81 11.86
C GLU A 377 21.70 -0.12 10.49
N SER A 378 20.65 0.60 10.08
CA SER A 378 20.65 1.36 8.83
C SER A 378 21.81 2.36 8.83
N LYS A 379 22.54 2.41 7.72
CA LYS A 379 23.65 3.35 7.55
C LYS A 379 23.31 4.32 6.43
N LYS A 380 23.41 5.61 6.73
CA LYS A 380 23.28 6.66 5.73
C LYS A 380 24.26 6.45 4.56
N ILE A 381 23.72 6.46 3.34
CA ILE A 381 24.45 6.40 2.08
C ILE A 381 24.97 7.80 1.74
N GLU A 382 26.29 7.99 1.75
CA GLU A 382 26.92 9.27 1.40
C GLU A 382 27.01 9.47 -0.12
N LYS A 383 27.10 8.37 -0.87
CA LYS A 383 27.18 8.39 -2.33
C LYS A 383 26.64 7.08 -2.90
N GLY A 384 25.43 7.15 -3.46
CA GLY A 384 24.80 6.03 -4.15
C GLY A 384 24.92 6.08 -5.67
N ILE A 385 24.47 5.02 -6.32
CA ILE A 385 24.19 5.00 -7.75
C ILE A 385 22.92 5.82 -8.06
N THR A 386 22.73 6.15 -9.33
CA THR A 386 21.50 6.79 -9.83
C THR A 386 20.38 5.76 -10.01
N TRP A 387 19.12 6.23 -10.02
CA TRP A 387 17.98 5.36 -10.31
C TRP A 387 18.07 4.73 -11.71
N GLU A 388 18.58 5.45 -12.71
CA GLU A 388 18.77 4.92 -14.06
C GLU A 388 19.79 3.78 -14.10
N GLN A 389 20.86 3.88 -13.30
CA GLN A 389 21.83 2.80 -13.13
C GLN A 389 21.19 1.59 -12.45
N ALA A 390 20.36 1.82 -11.43
CA ALA A 390 19.63 0.76 -10.75
C ALA A 390 18.65 0.05 -11.71
N GLN A 391 17.88 0.82 -12.49
CA GLN A 391 16.96 0.28 -13.49
C GLN A 391 17.69 -0.57 -14.53
N GLU A 392 18.87 -0.13 -14.99
CA GLU A 392 19.68 -0.91 -15.94
C GLU A 392 20.22 -2.21 -15.34
N ASN A 393 20.66 -2.18 -14.08
CA ASN A 393 21.13 -3.38 -13.38
C ASN A 393 19.99 -4.39 -13.15
N ALA A 394 18.81 -3.91 -12.74
CA ALA A 394 17.60 -4.72 -12.63
C ALA A 394 17.20 -5.34 -13.98
N ARG A 395 17.20 -4.55 -15.07
CA ARG A 395 16.91 -5.05 -16.43
C ARG A 395 17.86 -6.16 -16.84
N LYS A 396 19.16 -6.04 -16.58
CA LYS A 396 20.15 -7.09 -16.89
C LYS A 396 19.87 -8.39 -16.14
N LEU A 397 19.50 -8.31 -14.86
CA LEU A 397 19.13 -9.51 -14.09
C LEU A 397 17.89 -10.19 -14.69
N VAL A 398 16.84 -9.42 -14.99
CA VAL A 398 15.62 -9.94 -15.62
C VAL A 398 15.93 -10.58 -16.97
N GLN A 399 16.76 -9.93 -17.80
CA GLN A 399 17.20 -10.48 -19.08
C GLN A 399 17.99 -11.79 -18.92
N THR A 400 18.75 -11.94 -17.85
CA THR A 400 19.52 -13.15 -17.55
C THR A 400 18.59 -14.31 -17.20
N PHE A 401 17.68 -14.11 -16.25
CA PHE A 401 16.83 -15.18 -15.75
C PHE A 401 15.63 -15.51 -16.67
N TYR A 402 15.02 -14.48 -17.25
CA TYR A 402 13.80 -14.59 -18.06
C TYR A 402 14.06 -14.42 -19.57
N SER A 403 15.26 -14.78 -20.04
CA SER A 403 15.68 -14.63 -21.45
C SER A 403 14.71 -15.27 -22.46
N ASP A 404 13.97 -16.30 -22.07
CA ASP A 404 12.99 -17.00 -22.91
C ASP A 404 11.60 -16.34 -22.94
N GLN A 405 11.38 -15.29 -22.14
CA GLN A 405 10.07 -14.64 -21.92
C GLN A 405 10.08 -13.13 -22.12
N LEU A 406 11.18 -12.55 -22.58
CA LEU A 406 11.33 -11.10 -22.69
C LEU A 406 10.32 -10.41 -23.62
N GLY A 407 9.69 -11.15 -24.54
CA GLY A 407 8.56 -10.68 -25.36
C GLY A 407 7.25 -10.49 -24.59
N LYS A 408 7.17 -11.01 -23.36
CA LYS A 408 6.03 -10.90 -22.45
C LYS A 408 6.33 -10.05 -21.21
N ILE A 409 7.54 -9.51 -21.03
CA ILE A 409 7.91 -8.72 -19.85
C ILE A 409 8.23 -7.29 -20.29
N TYR A 410 7.77 -6.29 -19.55
CA TYR A 410 8.15 -4.89 -19.74
C TYR A 410 8.62 -4.29 -18.41
N ALA A 411 9.53 -3.32 -18.48
CA ALA A 411 9.90 -2.52 -17.30
C ALA A 411 8.86 -1.43 -17.06
N VAL A 412 8.46 -1.26 -15.80
CA VAL A 412 7.63 -0.12 -15.40
C VAL A 412 8.55 1.08 -15.25
N ASP A 413 8.39 2.05 -16.14
CA ASP A 413 9.24 3.22 -16.18
C ASP A 413 8.69 4.30 -15.23
N TYR A 414 9.03 4.22 -13.95
CA TYR A 414 8.61 5.14 -12.90
C TYR A 414 9.82 5.52 -12.02
N ALA A 415 10.35 6.72 -12.24
CA ALA A 415 11.43 7.25 -11.42
C ALA A 415 10.87 7.83 -10.11
N PRO A 416 11.48 7.52 -8.94
CA PRO A 416 11.14 8.15 -7.67
C PRO A 416 11.44 9.66 -7.70
N SER A 417 10.77 10.43 -6.84
CA SER A 417 11.07 11.86 -6.70
C SER A 417 12.44 12.08 -6.04
N GLU A 418 12.98 13.30 -6.15
CA GLU A 418 14.24 13.67 -5.49
C GLU A 418 14.16 13.50 -3.97
N GLU A 419 13.01 13.82 -3.36
CA GLU A 419 12.76 13.61 -1.94
C GLU A 419 12.82 12.13 -1.58
N ARG A 420 12.17 11.27 -2.38
CA ARG A 420 12.19 9.83 -2.15
C ARG A 420 13.60 9.25 -2.30
N ILE A 421 14.39 9.73 -3.26
CA ILE A 421 15.80 9.33 -3.40
C ILE A 421 16.61 9.68 -2.14
N LYS A 422 16.37 10.86 -1.54
CA LYS A 422 17.04 11.24 -0.29
C LYS A 422 16.64 10.32 0.86
N GLU A 423 15.36 10.03 1.01
CA GLU A 423 14.86 9.10 2.05
C GLU A 423 15.48 7.70 1.89
N ILE A 424 15.57 7.20 0.64
CA ILE A 424 16.23 5.93 0.33
C ILE A 424 17.67 5.93 0.84
N TRP A 425 18.42 7.01 0.60
CA TRP A 425 19.82 7.13 1.04
C TRP A 425 19.96 7.33 2.54
N GLU A 426 19.02 8.02 3.19
CA GLU A 426 19.02 8.22 4.64
C GLU A 426 18.75 6.93 5.40
N ASN A 427 17.90 6.06 4.84
CA ASN A 427 17.43 4.84 5.49
C ASN A 427 18.12 3.55 5.01
N ASP A 428 19.08 3.64 4.09
CA ASP A 428 19.75 2.49 3.48
C ASP A 428 18.77 1.54 2.76
N GLU A 429 17.78 2.12 2.09
CA GLU A 429 16.78 1.36 1.34
C GLU A 429 17.29 1.00 -0.06
N PRO A 430 16.86 -0.14 -0.64
CA PRO A 430 17.13 -0.42 -2.04
C PRO A 430 16.27 0.47 -2.95
N TYR A 431 16.73 0.66 -4.19
CA TYR A 431 15.86 1.07 -5.27
C TYR A 431 14.96 -0.10 -5.68
N GLU A 432 13.64 0.11 -5.59
CA GLU A 432 12.63 -0.84 -6.02
C GLU A 432 12.31 -0.61 -7.51
N ILE A 433 12.60 -1.61 -8.36
CA ILE A 433 12.37 -1.54 -9.80
C ILE A 433 11.29 -2.55 -10.18
N GLU A 434 10.19 -2.05 -10.72
CA GLU A 434 9.02 -2.84 -11.10
C GLU A 434 9.07 -3.33 -12.57
N PHE A 435 8.56 -4.53 -12.79
CA PHE A 435 8.36 -5.15 -14.09
C PHE A 435 6.96 -5.74 -14.17
N GLY A 436 6.30 -5.60 -15.32
CA GLY A 436 4.98 -6.19 -15.55
C GLY A 436 4.99 -7.16 -16.72
N TYR A 437 3.87 -7.89 -16.88
CA TYR A 437 3.67 -8.78 -18.01
C TYR A 437 2.79 -8.20 -19.10
N LEU A 438 3.02 -8.65 -20.34
CA LEU A 438 2.23 -8.39 -21.53
C LEU A 438 1.58 -9.68 -22.03
N ILE A 439 0.31 -9.60 -22.39
CA ILE A 439 -0.44 -10.60 -23.16
C ILE A 439 -0.88 -9.92 -24.44
N ASN A 440 -0.57 -10.50 -25.60
CA ASN A 440 -0.93 -9.92 -26.90
C ASN A 440 -0.50 -8.44 -27.03
N GLY A 441 0.62 -8.06 -26.38
CA GLY A 441 1.12 -6.69 -26.34
C GLY A 441 0.36 -5.73 -25.42
N LYS A 442 -0.55 -6.23 -24.56
CA LYS A 442 -1.29 -5.45 -23.56
C LYS A 442 -0.86 -5.84 -22.15
N PRO A 443 -0.68 -4.86 -21.24
CA PRO A 443 -0.33 -5.17 -19.86
C PRO A 443 -1.46 -5.91 -19.15
N VAL A 444 -1.08 -6.65 -18.10
CA VAL A 444 -2.01 -7.32 -17.19
C VAL A 444 -1.91 -6.66 -15.82
N VAL A 445 -3.03 -6.20 -15.29
CA VAL A 445 -3.12 -5.60 -13.95
C VAL A 445 -2.79 -6.63 -12.87
N ASP A 446 -2.20 -6.17 -11.78
CA ASP A 446 -1.83 -6.96 -10.59
C ASP A 446 -0.83 -8.11 -10.85
N THR A 447 -0.09 -8.04 -11.97
CA THR A 447 1.00 -8.98 -12.31
C THR A 447 2.37 -8.31 -12.34
N ILE A 448 2.59 -7.35 -11.45
CA ILE A 448 3.89 -6.69 -11.30
C ILE A 448 4.79 -7.56 -10.42
N PHE A 449 6.06 -7.65 -10.78
CA PHE A 449 7.10 -8.20 -9.93
C PHE A 449 8.22 -7.18 -9.75
N GLN A 450 8.96 -7.32 -8.66
CA GLN A 450 9.90 -6.31 -8.19
C GLN A 450 11.32 -6.85 -8.20
N VAL A 451 12.27 -5.96 -8.48
CA VAL A 451 13.71 -6.20 -8.39
C VAL A 451 14.31 -5.09 -7.55
N ASP A 452 15.01 -5.48 -6.49
CA ASP A 452 15.59 -4.55 -5.55
C ASP A 452 17.09 -4.43 -5.77
N VAL A 453 17.54 -3.19 -5.93
CA VAL A 453 18.92 -2.86 -6.23
C VAL A 453 19.48 -2.01 -5.10
N ASP A 454 20.56 -2.48 -4.49
CA ASP A 454 21.27 -1.76 -3.44
C ASP A 454 21.68 -0.36 -3.93
N ALA A 455 21.25 0.68 -3.22
CA ALA A 455 21.41 2.05 -3.67
C ALA A 455 22.86 2.55 -3.56
N GLU A 456 23.70 1.96 -2.70
CA GLU A 456 25.13 2.32 -2.54
C GLU A 456 25.98 1.70 -3.66
N THR A 457 25.78 0.40 -3.93
CA THR A 457 26.65 -0.43 -4.76
C THR A 457 26.10 -0.70 -6.16
N GLY A 458 24.77 -0.66 -6.32
CA GLY A 458 24.08 -1.09 -7.52
C GLY A 458 23.96 -2.60 -7.70
N GLU A 459 24.31 -3.39 -6.67
CA GLU A 459 24.12 -4.83 -6.68
C GLU A 459 22.64 -5.19 -6.59
N VAL A 460 22.19 -6.17 -7.36
CA VAL A 460 20.80 -6.65 -7.25
C VAL A 460 20.71 -7.61 -6.09
N VAL A 461 19.93 -7.24 -5.07
CA VAL A 461 19.85 -7.97 -3.79
C VAL A 461 18.63 -8.88 -3.71
N ASP A 462 17.58 -8.57 -4.47
CA ASP A 462 16.38 -9.40 -4.51
C ASP A 462 15.65 -9.26 -5.84
N LEU A 463 14.95 -10.31 -6.21
CA LEU A 463 13.95 -10.34 -7.26
C LEU A 463 12.82 -11.18 -6.70
N TYR A 464 11.64 -10.58 -6.59
CA TYR A 464 10.48 -11.23 -6.02
C TYR A 464 9.33 -11.21 -7.02
N ASN A 465 8.98 -12.40 -7.51
CA ASN A 465 7.97 -12.64 -8.54
C ASN A 465 6.95 -13.66 -8.03
N HIS A 466 6.34 -13.35 -6.88
CA HIS A 466 5.40 -14.26 -6.21
C HIS A 466 4.02 -14.29 -6.86
N PHE A 467 3.68 -13.33 -7.70
CA PHE A 467 2.45 -13.37 -8.50
C PHE A 467 2.56 -14.24 -9.75
N TYR A 468 3.69 -14.94 -9.97
CA TYR A 468 3.82 -15.86 -11.09
C TYR A 468 2.81 -17.01 -11.05
N TYR A 469 2.34 -17.40 -9.87
CA TYR A 469 1.25 -18.37 -9.71
C TYR A 469 -0.06 -17.97 -10.41
N HIS A 470 -0.30 -16.66 -10.55
CA HIS A 470 -1.40 -16.06 -11.31
C HIS A 470 -0.92 -15.43 -12.63
N GLY A 471 0.34 -15.68 -13.00
CA GLY A 471 0.98 -15.10 -14.16
C GLY A 471 0.39 -15.59 -15.48
N PRO A 472 0.52 -14.83 -16.58
CA PRO A 472 -0.18 -15.04 -17.84
C PRO A 472 0.01 -16.36 -18.57
N SER A 473 1.00 -17.16 -18.17
CA SER A 473 1.40 -18.37 -18.89
C SER A 473 0.65 -19.62 -18.42
N GLY A 474 -0.06 -19.56 -17.29
CA GLY A 474 -0.81 -20.67 -16.72
C GLY A 474 -2.34 -20.51 -16.74
N ASP A 475 -2.85 -19.29 -16.93
CA ASP A 475 -4.29 -19.05 -16.84
C ASP A 475 -4.99 -19.25 -18.19
N SER A 476 -5.71 -20.37 -18.31
CA SER A 476 -6.57 -20.71 -19.45
C SER A 476 -7.79 -19.78 -19.59
N SER A 477 -8.03 -18.89 -18.62
CA SER A 477 -9.10 -17.88 -18.64
C SER A 477 -8.77 -16.64 -19.49
N LEU A 478 -7.52 -16.49 -19.93
CA LEU A 478 -7.08 -15.34 -20.71
C LEU A 478 -7.60 -15.42 -22.15
N PRO A 479 -8.30 -14.38 -22.67
CA PRO A 479 -8.85 -14.39 -24.02
C PRO A 479 -7.75 -14.59 -25.08
N GLN A 480 -7.87 -15.65 -25.89
CA GLN A 480 -6.92 -15.95 -26.96
C GLN A 480 -7.01 -14.98 -28.16
N LYS A 481 -8.04 -14.13 -28.21
CA LYS A 481 -8.30 -13.23 -29.35
C LYS A 481 -8.64 -11.83 -28.88
N ASN A 482 -8.18 -10.83 -29.64
CA ASN A 482 -8.59 -9.44 -29.48
C ASN A 482 -10.09 -9.31 -29.81
N GLU A 483 -10.87 -8.81 -28.85
CA GLU A 483 -12.28 -8.45 -29.05
C GLU A 483 -12.39 -7.17 -29.90
N GLU A 484 -13.59 -6.83 -30.39
CA GLU A 484 -13.84 -5.49 -30.93
C GLU A 484 -13.61 -4.47 -29.80
N VAL A 485 -12.66 -3.56 -30.01
CA VAL A 485 -12.24 -2.58 -29.00
C VAL A 485 -12.69 -1.20 -29.43
N ILE A 486 -13.37 -0.49 -28.53
CA ILE A 486 -13.63 0.94 -28.71
C ILE A 486 -12.32 1.74 -28.71
N ASP A 487 -12.28 2.90 -29.37
CA ASP A 487 -11.11 3.76 -29.32
C ASP A 487 -10.99 4.53 -27.98
N LEU A 488 -9.81 5.09 -27.72
CA LEU A 488 -9.50 5.85 -26.52
C LEU A 488 -10.45 7.04 -26.28
N ASN A 489 -10.86 7.76 -27.33
CA ASN A 489 -11.74 8.92 -27.18
C ASN A 489 -13.14 8.46 -26.80
N THR A 490 -13.62 7.35 -27.36
CA THR A 490 -14.86 6.72 -26.93
C THR A 490 -14.78 6.30 -25.46
N ALA A 491 -13.66 5.70 -25.01
CA ALA A 491 -13.49 5.31 -23.62
C ALA A 491 -13.49 6.53 -22.67
N LYS A 492 -12.77 7.59 -23.03
CA LYS A 492 -12.80 8.87 -22.30
C LYS A 492 -14.21 9.42 -22.20
N LYS A 493 -14.97 9.42 -23.31
CA LYS A 493 -16.36 9.89 -23.30
C LYS A 493 -17.23 9.10 -22.31
N VAL A 494 -17.09 7.77 -22.25
CA VAL A 494 -17.81 6.95 -21.27
C VAL A 494 -17.47 7.36 -19.83
N VAL A 495 -16.20 7.68 -19.54
CA VAL A 495 -15.81 8.24 -18.22
C VAL A 495 -16.52 9.57 -17.96
N LYS A 496 -16.54 10.49 -18.93
CA LYS A 496 -17.20 11.80 -18.82
C LYS A 496 -18.71 11.69 -18.62
N ASP A 497 -19.35 10.72 -19.25
CA ASP A 497 -20.79 10.50 -19.16
C ASP A 497 -21.21 9.92 -17.79
N ASN A 498 -20.27 9.28 -17.06
CA ASN A 498 -20.54 8.63 -15.76
C ASN A 498 -19.96 9.40 -14.56
N LYS A 499 -19.14 10.43 -14.78
CA LYS A 499 -18.49 11.20 -13.72
C LYS A 499 -18.55 12.69 -13.99
N LYS A 500 -18.37 13.49 -12.95
CA LYS A 500 -18.36 14.95 -13.06
C LYS A 500 -16.94 15.49 -12.88
N LEU A 501 -16.47 16.32 -13.80
CA LEU A 501 -15.23 17.07 -13.60
C LEU A 501 -15.45 18.11 -12.49
N MET A 502 -14.60 18.07 -11.47
CA MET A 502 -14.68 18.97 -10.31
C MET A 502 -13.29 19.42 -9.88
N LEU A 503 -13.20 20.66 -9.39
CA LEU A 503 -12.05 21.12 -8.61
C LEU A 503 -12.11 20.46 -7.24
N THR A 504 -10.99 19.87 -6.81
CA THR A 504 -10.87 19.19 -5.51
C THR A 504 -9.51 19.49 -4.89
N TYR A 505 -9.43 19.49 -3.57
CA TYR A 505 -8.14 19.22 -2.93
C TYR A 505 -7.79 17.75 -3.13
N PHE A 506 -6.51 17.50 -3.35
CA PHE A 506 -5.96 16.19 -3.60
C PHE A 506 -4.71 15.98 -2.78
N GLN A 507 -4.73 14.97 -1.93
CA GLN A 507 -3.56 14.56 -1.15
C GLN A 507 -3.06 13.21 -1.68
N PRO A 508 -2.06 13.21 -2.58
CA PRO A 508 -1.54 11.96 -3.11
C PRO A 508 -0.89 11.13 -2.00
N LYS A 509 -1.13 9.82 -2.06
CA LYS A 509 -0.30 8.82 -1.38
C LYS A 509 0.93 8.60 -2.26
N VAL A 510 2.10 8.79 -1.70
CA VAL A 510 3.41 8.57 -2.30
C VAL A 510 4.08 7.39 -1.62
N ASP A 511 4.95 6.70 -2.34
CA ASP A 511 5.69 5.58 -1.79
C ASP A 511 6.66 6.13 -0.73
N GLY A 512 6.48 5.72 0.52
CA GLY A 512 7.36 6.04 1.64
C GLY A 512 8.32 4.90 1.94
N SER A 513 8.93 4.94 3.12
CA SER A 513 9.96 3.99 3.50
C SER A 513 9.44 2.56 3.64
N TYR A 514 10.20 1.59 3.12
CA TYR A 514 9.87 0.17 3.20
C TYR A 514 8.49 -0.20 2.62
N GLY A 515 8.11 0.44 1.51
CA GLY A 515 6.83 0.18 0.83
C GLY A 515 5.60 0.66 1.62
N ARG A 516 5.79 1.52 2.63
CA ARG A 516 4.68 2.14 3.36
C ARG A 516 4.23 3.39 2.61
N ASP A 517 2.95 3.46 2.24
CA ASP A 517 2.39 4.69 1.67
C ASP A 517 2.51 5.84 2.70
N LYS A 518 3.11 6.95 2.28
CA LYS A 518 3.14 8.23 2.98
C LYS A 518 2.25 9.22 2.23
N MET A 519 1.60 10.14 2.93
CA MET A 519 0.90 11.22 2.24
C MET A 519 1.86 12.36 1.92
N LEU A 520 1.69 12.99 0.76
CA LEU A 520 2.40 14.24 0.46
C LEU A 520 2.08 15.28 1.55
N GLU A 521 3.10 16.01 2.00
CA GLU A 521 3.00 16.95 3.12
C GLU A 521 1.98 18.05 2.86
N GLN A 522 1.87 18.51 1.61
CA GLN A 522 0.95 19.56 1.21
C GLN A 522 -0.02 19.03 0.14
N PRO A 523 -1.33 19.23 0.31
CA PRO A 523 -2.30 18.87 -0.72
C PRO A 523 -2.16 19.78 -1.95
N LEU A 524 -2.54 19.24 -3.09
CA LEU A 524 -2.61 19.92 -4.38
C LEU A 524 -4.06 20.34 -4.67
N LEU A 525 -4.25 21.32 -5.56
CA LEU A 525 -5.54 21.56 -6.20
C LEU A 525 -5.54 20.90 -7.57
N VAL A 526 -6.56 20.10 -7.85
CA VAL A 526 -6.68 19.39 -9.12
C VAL A 526 -8.11 19.42 -9.64
N TYR A 527 -8.24 19.42 -10.96
CA TYR A 527 -9.46 19.01 -11.63
C TYR A 527 -9.39 17.50 -11.91
N ARG A 528 -10.41 16.77 -11.45
CA ARG A 528 -10.56 15.34 -11.68
C ARG A 528 -12.02 14.93 -11.82
N TYR A 529 -12.24 13.79 -12.48
CA TYR A 529 -13.57 13.21 -12.62
C TYR A 529 -13.99 12.49 -11.33
N VAL A 530 -14.95 13.07 -10.63
CA VAL A 530 -15.50 12.61 -9.36
C VAL A 530 -16.84 11.91 -9.60
N GLY A 531 -17.04 10.78 -8.93
CA GLY A 531 -18.23 9.96 -9.07
C GLY A 531 -17.97 8.53 -8.62
N GLU A 532 -18.91 7.64 -8.93
CA GLU A 532 -18.78 6.21 -8.68
C GLU A 532 -17.47 5.66 -9.26
N LYS A 533 -16.77 4.79 -8.52
CA LYS A 533 -15.58 4.10 -9.02
C LYS A 533 -15.98 2.97 -9.97
N GLY A 534 -15.19 2.81 -11.02
CA GLY A 534 -15.44 1.88 -12.10
C GLY A 534 -14.44 2.07 -13.22
N LEU A 535 -14.63 1.29 -14.27
CA LEU A 535 -13.78 1.25 -15.46
C LEU A 535 -14.62 1.15 -16.72
N VAL A 536 -13.97 1.31 -17.88
CA VAL A 536 -14.64 1.13 -19.17
C VAL A 536 -14.21 -0.20 -19.77
N THR A 537 -15.16 -1.08 -20.06
CA THR A 537 -14.91 -2.36 -20.72
C THR A 537 -14.59 -2.17 -22.20
N ALA A 538 -13.94 -3.15 -22.84
CA ALA A 538 -13.57 -3.07 -24.26
C ALA A 538 -14.76 -2.82 -25.22
N ASP A 539 -15.98 -3.22 -24.82
CA ASP A 539 -17.23 -2.98 -25.54
C ASP A 539 -17.84 -1.58 -25.29
N GLY A 540 -17.16 -0.73 -24.52
CA GLY A 540 -17.54 0.65 -24.25
C GLY A 540 -18.61 0.86 -23.19
N LYS A 541 -18.84 -0.13 -22.32
CA LYS A 541 -19.74 0.02 -21.17
C LYS A 541 -18.99 0.50 -19.94
N TRP A 542 -19.71 1.22 -19.08
CA TRP A 542 -19.24 1.55 -17.74
C TRP A 542 -19.49 0.36 -16.80
N HIS A 543 -18.42 -0.22 -16.27
CA HIS A 543 -18.49 -1.22 -15.21
C HIS A 543 -18.35 -0.55 -13.85
N SER A 544 -19.44 -0.56 -13.08
CA SER A 544 -19.47 0.02 -11.73
C SER A 544 -19.11 -1.03 -10.67
N PHE A 545 -18.09 -0.74 -9.88
CA PHE A 545 -17.71 -1.60 -8.76
C PHE A 545 -18.68 -1.52 -7.56
N THR A 546 -19.50 -0.48 -7.47
CA THR A 546 -20.52 -0.38 -6.40
C THR A 546 -21.74 -1.22 -6.75
N LYS A 547 -22.16 -1.24 -8.03
CA LYS A 547 -23.25 -2.13 -8.51
C LYS A 547 -22.85 -3.60 -8.41
N GLU A 548 -21.62 -3.93 -8.80
CA GLU A 548 -21.08 -5.29 -8.70
C GLU A 548 -21.15 -5.83 -7.26
N ARG A 549 -20.87 -4.99 -6.26
CA ARG A 549 -20.95 -5.37 -4.84
C ARG A 549 -22.38 -5.58 -4.32
N LYS A 550 -23.39 -4.90 -4.88
CA LYS A 550 -24.79 -5.03 -4.44
C LYS A 550 -25.46 -6.32 -4.97
N GLN A 551 -24.88 -6.95 -5.98
CA GLN A 551 -25.27 -8.27 -6.51
C GLN A 551 -24.60 -9.37 -5.70
#